data_AF-A0A6C0JMX7-F1
#
_entry.id   AF-A0A6C0JMX7-F1
#
_cell.length_a   1.000
_cell.length_b   1.000
_cell.length_c   1.000
_cell.angle_alpha   90.00
_cell.angle_beta   90.00
_cell.angle_gamma   90.00
#
_symmetry.space_group_name_H-M   'P 1'
#
loop_
_entity.id
_entity.type
_entity.pdbx_description
1 polymer ?
#
loop_
_entity_poly.entity_id
_entity_poly.type
_entity_poly.pdbx_seq_one_letter_code
_entity_poly.pdbx_strand_id
1 'polypeptide(L)'
;MPVRNSKTPRALILDTYSKLINEYFEILNESNVMKETNFPISNIRIGITAIHRVFEIILLKTKNIEKTYYYSQRAYYYYLEYIDQIYQANLSQNINNMDIILFVYKKTIFDMYDGESDNNSNTLSNIMTLNDNTISIDDKDCRDLLKKMNKMMNVLFFWENTTICFQERYSFSNNYLFRFLNNIDNMDTTLKYLEIIQEKMNMNYQYYELLLKELLIKLESKRKKIDAISNEFILTKFYIDEHICREKFDNGNMREFVNWLYN
;
A
#
# COMPACT_ATOMS: atom_id res chain seq x y z
N MET A 1 -15.44 31.77 13.26
CA MET A 1 -15.31 31.04 11.98
C MET A 1 -14.24 29.97 12.16
N PRO A 2 -14.50 28.68 11.93
CA PRO A 2 -13.45 27.68 12.01
C PRO A 2 -12.63 27.71 10.72
N VAL A 3 -11.31 27.77 10.87
CA VAL A 3 -10.34 27.65 9.79
C VAL A 3 -10.43 26.23 9.24
N ARG A 4 -11.07 26.04 8.07
CA ARG A 4 -10.93 24.81 7.28
C ARG A 4 -9.46 24.75 6.83
N ASN A 5 -8.64 23.98 7.55
CA ASN A 5 -7.36 23.52 7.02
C ASN A 5 -7.67 22.63 5.80
N SER A 6 -7.73 23.20 4.60
CA SER A 6 -7.87 22.41 3.38
C SER A 6 -6.55 21.68 3.14
N LYS A 7 -6.49 20.42 3.55
CA LYS A 7 -5.41 19.52 3.13
C LYS A 7 -5.31 19.54 1.61
N THR A 8 -4.09 19.44 1.08
CA THR A 8 -3.90 19.39 -0.38
C THR A 8 -4.57 18.14 -0.97
N PRO A 9 -5.04 18.18 -2.23
CA PRO A 9 -5.50 17.02 -2.98
C PRO A 9 -4.68 15.75 -2.77
N ARG A 10 -3.35 15.86 -2.88
CA ARG A 10 -2.42 14.73 -2.71
C ARG A 10 -2.45 14.20 -1.28
N ALA A 11 -2.40 15.08 -0.28
CA ALA A 11 -2.46 14.68 1.13
C ALA A 11 -3.78 13.94 1.44
N LEU A 12 -4.91 14.42 0.93
CA LEU A 12 -6.20 13.71 1.07
C LEU A 12 -6.16 12.29 0.48
N ILE A 13 -5.58 12.13 -0.71
CA ILE A 13 -5.43 10.82 -1.35
C ILE A 13 -4.59 9.87 -0.49
N LEU A 14 -3.44 10.35 0.00
CA LEU A 14 -2.52 9.57 0.83
C LEU A 14 -3.13 9.18 2.18
N ASP A 15 -3.76 10.13 2.86
CA ASP A 15 -4.48 9.91 4.12
C ASP A 15 -5.57 8.85 3.95
N THR A 16 -6.41 9.02 2.93
CA THR A 16 -7.54 8.13 2.65
C THR A 16 -7.06 6.72 2.32
N TYR A 17 -6.01 6.61 1.51
CA TYR A 17 -5.43 5.32 1.15
C TYR A 17 -4.80 4.63 2.38
N SER A 18 -4.04 5.35 3.20
CA SER A 18 -3.47 4.78 4.43
C SER A 18 -4.55 4.27 5.37
N LYS A 19 -5.62 5.05 5.55
CA LYS A 19 -6.77 4.68 6.38
C LYS A 19 -7.42 3.40 5.86
N LEU A 20 -7.68 3.33 4.55
CA LEU A 20 -8.29 2.18 3.89
C LEU A 20 -7.48 0.89 4.06
N ILE A 21 -6.14 0.97 3.94
CA ILE A 21 -5.28 -0.19 4.14
C ILE A 21 -5.31 -0.65 5.61
N ASN A 22 -5.28 0.27 6.57
CA ASN A 22 -5.36 -0.08 7.99
C ASN A 22 -6.69 -0.73 8.34
N GLU A 23 -7.81 -0.19 7.84
CA GLU A 23 -9.14 -0.81 8.00
C GLU A 23 -9.19 -2.21 7.39
N TYR A 24 -8.56 -2.42 6.23
CA TYR A 24 -8.49 -3.74 5.64
C TYR A 24 -7.76 -4.73 6.55
N PHE A 25 -6.59 -4.37 7.09
CA PHE A 25 -5.88 -5.24 8.03
C PHE A 25 -6.70 -5.51 9.30
N GLU A 26 -7.45 -4.53 9.80
CA GLU A 26 -8.33 -4.68 10.96
C GLU A 26 -9.43 -5.72 10.69
N ILE A 27 -10.12 -5.63 9.56
CA ILE A 27 -11.17 -6.58 9.20
C ILE A 27 -10.58 -7.97 8.89
N LEU A 28 -9.40 -8.05 8.27
CA LEU A 28 -8.69 -9.33 8.15
C LEU A 28 -8.45 -9.95 9.53
N ASN A 29 -7.98 -9.16 10.50
CA ASN A 29 -7.73 -9.61 11.87
C ASN A 29 -9.01 -10.00 12.62
N GLU A 30 -10.19 -9.57 12.15
CA GLU A 30 -11.48 -9.99 12.68
C GLU A 30 -12.00 -11.29 12.03
N SER A 31 -11.70 -11.53 10.75
CA SER A 31 -12.18 -12.69 9.98
C SER A 31 -11.78 -14.03 10.61
N ASN A 32 -12.76 -14.90 10.82
CA ASN A 32 -12.56 -16.26 11.32
C ASN A 32 -11.81 -17.13 10.31
N VAL A 33 -12.18 -17.06 9.03
CA VAL A 33 -11.53 -17.84 7.96
C VAL A 33 -10.05 -17.46 7.85
N MET A 34 -9.71 -16.17 7.97
CA MET A 34 -8.32 -15.73 7.92
C MET A 34 -7.51 -16.20 9.14
N LYS A 35 -8.14 -16.24 10.33
CA LYS A 35 -7.51 -16.84 11.53
C LYS A 35 -7.29 -18.34 11.38
N GLU A 36 -8.30 -19.07 10.93
CA GLU A 36 -8.27 -20.52 10.74
C GLU A 36 -7.24 -20.94 9.68
N THR A 37 -7.09 -20.15 8.62
CA THR A 37 -6.10 -20.37 7.56
C THR A 37 -4.72 -19.78 7.89
N ASN A 38 -4.53 -19.21 9.09
CA ASN A 38 -3.31 -18.57 9.54
C ASN A 38 -2.79 -17.48 8.57
N PHE A 39 -3.71 -16.65 8.07
CA PHE A 39 -3.44 -15.45 7.28
C PHE A 39 -2.48 -15.68 6.09
N PRO A 40 -2.88 -16.48 5.07
CA PRO A 40 -2.01 -16.75 3.93
C PRO A 40 -1.51 -15.45 3.26
N ILE A 41 -0.19 -15.32 3.12
CA ILE A 41 0.45 -14.09 2.59
C ILE A 41 -0.08 -13.74 1.19
N SER A 42 -0.30 -14.77 0.37
CA SER A 42 -0.91 -14.62 -0.96
C SER A 42 -2.27 -13.93 -0.88
N ASN A 43 -3.14 -14.37 0.02
CA ASN A 43 -4.48 -13.80 0.18
C ASN A 43 -4.39 -12.32 0.57
N ILE A 44 -3.60 -12.00 1.59
CA ILE A 44 -3.41 -10.60 2.03
C ILE A 44 -2.95 -9.72 0.87
N ARG A 45 -1.93 -10.17 0.13
CA ARG A 45 -1.36 -9.45 -1.03
C ARG A 45 -2.38 -9.27 -2.16
N ILE A 46 -3.18 -10.29 -2.47
CA ILE A 46 -4.24 -10.23 -3.49
C ILE A 46 -5.30 -9.21 -3.08
N GLY A 47 -5.75 -9.23 -1.82
CA GLY A 47 -6.74 -8.26 -1.33
C GLY A 47 -6.24 -6.82 -1.40
N ILE A 48 -4.99 -6.54 -0.97
CA ILE A 48 -4.38 -5.20 -1.13
C ILE A 48 -4.33 -4.79 -2.60
N THR A 49 -3.98 -5.71 -3.50
CA THR A 49 -3.94 -5.45 -4.93
C THR A 49 -5.34 -5.11 -5.47
N ALA A 50 -6.37 -5.87 -5.10
CA ALA A 50 -7.74 -5.62 -5.51
C ALA A 50 -8.24 -4.25 -5.02
N ILE A 51 -8.01 -3.94 -3.75
CA ILE A 51 -8.36 -2.65 -3.12
C ILE A 51 -7.65 -1.50 -3.84
N HIS A 52 -6.34 -1.62 -4.06
CA HIS A 52 -5.55 -0.59 -4.77
C HIS A 52 -6.12 -0.30 -6.15
N ARG A 53 -6.52 -1.33 -6.88
CA ARG A 53 -7.07 -1.18 -8.23
C ARG A 53 -8.45 -0.55 -8.25
N VAL A 54 -9.33 -0.92 -7.33
CA VAL A 54 -10.63 -0.23 -7.18
C VAL A 54 -10.40 1.24 -6.83
N PHE A 55 -9.50 1.51 -5.88
CA PHE A 55 -9.13 2.87 -5.50
C PHE A 55 -8.62 3.68 -6.72
N GLU A 56 -7.68 3.13 -7.48
CA GLU A 56 -7.13 3.73 -8.70
C GLU A 56 -8.23 4.05 -9.72
N ILE A 57 -9.07 3.05 -10.05
CA ILE A 57 -10.08 3.17 -11.10
C ILE A 57 -11.13 4.22 -10.71
N ILE A 58 -11.65 4.15 -9.48
CA ILE A 58 -12.69 5.07 -9.02
C ILE A 58 -12.15 6.49 -8.87
N LEU A 59 -10.93 6.66 -8.32
CA LEU A 59 -10.32 7.99 -8.18
C LEU A 59 -10.07 8.66 -9.53
N LEU A 60 -9.52 7.93 -10.51
CA LEU A 60 -9.25 8.49 -11.83
C LEU A 60 -10.53 8.89 -12.57
N LYS A 61 -11.60 8.12 -12.39
CA LYS A 61 -12.88 8.35 -13.08
C LYS A 61 -13.72 9.43 -12.44
N THR A 62 -13.86 9.39 -11.11
CA THR A 62 -14.80 10.26 -10.40
C THR A 62 -14.15 11.53 -9.86
N LYS A 63 -12.81 11.51 -9.67
CA LYS A 63 -12.06 12.56 -8.99
C LYS A 63 -12.64 12.91 -7.61
N ASN A 64 -13.38 12.01 -6.98
CA ASN A 64 -14.07 12.26 -5.72
C ASN A 64 -13.55 11.30 -4.65
N ILE A 65 -12.89 11.83 -3.62
CA ILE A 65 -12.24 11.01 -2.59
C ILE A 65 -13.24 10.22 -1.75
N GLU A 66 -14.42 10.77 -1.50
CA GLU A 66 -15.47 10.14 -0.69
C GLU A 66 -16.04 8.93 -1.43
N LYS A 67 -16.32 9.08 -2.74
CA LYS A 67 -16.71 7.97 -3.61
C LYS A 67 -15.60 6.92 -3.70
N THR A 68 -14.35 7.35 -3.91
CA THR A 68 -13.19 6.45 -3.95
C THR A 68 -13.09 5.63 -2.66
N TYR A 69 -13.18 6.28 -1.50
CA TYR A 69 -13.15 5.60 -0.22
C TYR A 69 -14.30 4.60 -0.08
N TYR A 70 -15.54 5.04 -0.32
CA TYR A 70 -16.73 4.19 -0.21
C TYR A 70 -16.64 2.91 -1.07
N TYR A 71 -16.31 3.05 -2.35
CA TYR A 71 -16.20 1.88 -3.24
C TYR A 71 -15.01 0.98 -2.91
N SER A 72 -13.90 1.56 -2.43
CA SER A 72 -12.74 0.77 -2.03
C SER A 72 -12.97 0.05 -0.70
N GLN A 73 -13.79 0.60 0.20
CA GLN A 73 -14.23 -0.12 1.40
C GLN A 73 -15.09 -1.33 1.03
N ARG A 74 -16.07 -1.13 0.14
CA ARG A 74 -16.85 -2.25 -0.39
C ARG A 74 -15.98 -3.32 -1.04
N ALA A 75 -14.89 -2.92 -1.71
CA ALA A 75 -13.98 -3.86 -2.35
C ALA A 75 -13.36 -4.86 -1.37
N TYR A 76 -12.92 -4.42 -0.18
CA TYR A 76 -12.36 -5.36 0.79
C TYR A 76 -13.42 -6.27 1.43
N TYR A 77 -14.66 -5.80 1.60
CA TYR A 77 -15.76 -6.64 2.09
C TYR A 77 -16.10 -7.74 1.07
N TYR A 78 -16.23 -7.39 -0.21
CA TYR A 78 -16.48 -8.37 -1.26
C TYR A 78 -15.31 -9.32 -1.47
N TYR A 79 -14.08 -8.84 -1.30
CA TYR A 79 -12.90 -9.70 -1.30
C TYR A 79 -12.98 -10.76 -0.19
N LEU A 80 -13.27 -10.35 1.04
CA LEU A 80 -13.41 -11.27 2.17
C LEU A 80 -14.58 -12.24 2.02
N GLU A 81 -15.73 -11.74 1.57
CA GLU A 81 -16.90 -12.58 1.27
C GLU A 81 -16.54 -13.69 0.27
N TYR A 82 -15.77 -13.35 -0.78
CA TYR A 82 -15.32 -14.34 -1.76
C TYR A 82 -14.37 -15.37 -1.13
N ILE A 83 -13.42 -14.94 -0.30
CA ILE A 83 -12.49 -15.85 0.40
C ILE A 83 -13.27 -16.81 1.31
N ASP A 84 -14.26 -16.30 2.04
CA ASP A 84 -15.11 -17.11 2.91
C ASP A 84 -15.91 -18.14 2.10
N GLN A 85 -16.48 -17.75 0.95
CA GLN A 85 -17.22 -18.65 0.06
C GLN A 85 -16.31 -19.76 -0.50
N ILE A 86 -15.10 -19.42 -0.94
CA ILE A 86 -14.14 -20.40 -1.47
C ILE A 86 -13.68 -21.37 -0.38
N TYR A 87 -13.45 -20.86 0.84
CA TYR A 87 -13.11 -21.69 1.99
C TYR A 87 -14.24 -22.67 2.31
N GLN A 88 -15.48 -22.20 2.41
CA GLN A 88 -16.67 -23.03 2.65
C GLN A 88 -16.89 -24.08 1.55
N ALA A 89 -16.57 -23.74 0.30
CA ALA A 89 -16.66 -24.65 -0.84
C ALA A 89 -15.51 -25.68 -0.90
N ASN A 90 -14.54 -25.65 0.03
CA ASN A 90 -13.31 -26.45 -0.02
C ASN A 90 -12.49 -26.25 -1.31
N LEU A 91 -12.60 -25.07 -1.94
CA LEU A 91 -11.90 -24.71 -3.17
C LEU A 91 -10.64 -23.88 -2.91
N SER A 92 -10.19 -23.78 -1.65
CA SER A 92 -9.07 -22.95 -1.22
C SER A 92 -7.74 -23.27 -1.92
N GLN A 93 -7.56 -24.49 -2.44
CA GLN A 93 -6.36 -24.90 -3.18
C GLN A 93 -6.33 -24.38 -4.62
N ASN A 94 -7.45 -23.90 -5.17
CA ASN A 94 -7.60 -23.46 -6.56
C ASN A 94 -8.01 -21.97 -6.67
N ILE A 95 -7.56 -21.14 -5.73
CA ILE A 95 -7.84 -19.70 -5.77
C ILE A 95 -7.16 -19.09 -7.00
N ASN A 96 -7.97 -18.71 -8.00
CA ASN A 96 -7.50 -17.95 -9.15
C ASN A 96 -7.57 -16.44 -8.83
N ASN A 97 -6.41 -15.81 -8.72
CA ASN A 97 -6.28 -14.37 -8.43
C ASN A 97 -7.09 -13.50 -9.40
N MET A 98 -7.19 -13.92 -10.67
CA MET A 98 -7.96 -13.17 -11.67
C MET A 98 -9.46 -13.22 -11.42
N ASP A 99 -9.98 -14.37 -10.97
CA ASP A 99 -11.41 -14.55 -10.70
C ASP A 99 -11.85 -13.74 -9.47
N ILE A 100 -11.00 -13.68 -8.43
CA ILE A 100 -11.22 -12.81 -7.28
C ILE A 100 -11.31 -11.35 -7.73
N ILE A 101 -10.30 -10.89 -8.48
CA ILE A 101 -10.23 -9.50 -8.92
C ILE A 101 -11.44 -9.16 -9.78
N LEU A 102 -11.83 -10.05 -10.69
CA LEU A 102 -13.02 -9.88 -11.53
C LEU A 102 -14.31 -9.83 -10.72
N PHE A 103 -14.47 -10.69 -9.71
CA PHE A 103 -15.62 -10.68 -8.81
C PHE A 103 -15.73 -9.35 -8.06
N VAL A 104 -14.64 -8.89 -7.44
CA VAL A 104 -14.59 -7.61 -6.73
C VAL A 104 -14.90 -6.47 -7.68
N TYR A 105 -14.32 -6.46 -8.88
CA TYR A 105 -14.58 -5.41 -9.87
C TYR A 105 -16.04 -5.38 -10.33
N LYS A 106 -16.65 -6.55 -10.54
CA LYS A 106 -18.08 -6.62 -10.90
C LYS A 106 -18.95 -5.98 -9.81
N LYS A 107 -18.72 -6.35 -8.55
CA LYS A 107 -19.49 -5.86 -7.39
C LYS A 107 -19.22 -4.42 -6.97
N THR A 108 -18.16 -3.80 -7.50
CA THR A 108 -17.76 -2.42 -7.13
C THR A 108 -17.82 -1.48 -8.31
N ILE A 109 -17.07 -1.76 -9.37
CA ILE A 109 -16.92 -0.91 -10.53
C ILE A 109 -18.11 -1.04 -11.47
N PHE A 110 -18.58 -2.26 -11.78
CA PHE A 110 -19.73 -2.42 -12.70
C PHE A 110 -21.05 -2.03 -12.03
N ASP A 111 -21.27 -2.38 -10.77
CA ASP A 111 -22.43 -1.89 -10.00
C ASP A 111 -22.51 -0.35 -9.94
N MET A 112 -21.36 0.35 -9.96
CA MET A 112 -21.33 1.81 -10.06
C MET A 112 -21.87 2.29 -11.42
N TYR A 113 -21.55 1.59 -12.52
CA TYR A 113 -21.95 1.96 -13.87
C TYR A 113 -23.39 1.60 -14.21
N ASP A 114 -23.83 0.40 -13.82
CA ASP A 114 -25.21 -0.05 -14.09
C ASP A 114 -26.22 0.64 -13.16
N GLY A 115 -25.79 1.09 -11.98
CA GLY A 115 -26.60 1.92 -11.08
C GLY A 115 -26.82 3.36 -11.56
N GLU A 116 -26.14 3.81 -12.63
CA GLU A 116 -26.39 5.12 -13.27
C GLU A 116 -27.39 5.04 -14.43
N SER A 117 -27.64 3.85 -15.01
CA SER A 117 -28.58 3.66 -16.13
C SER A 117 -29.97 3.19 -15.72
N ASP A 118 -30.11 2.48 -14.60
CA ASP A 118 -31.41 2.13 -14.03
C ASP A 118 -31.90 3.23 -13.07
N ASN A 119 -33.16 3.66 -13.24
CA ASN A 119 -33.87 4.68 -12.45
C ASN A 119 -33.98 4.42 -10.93
N ASN A 120 -33.26 3.43 -10.40
CA ASN A 120 -33.06 3.13 -8.98
C ASN A 120 -31.62 3.42 -8.54
N SER A 121 -31.01 4.50 -9.02
CA SER A 121 -29.78 5.03 -8.43
C SER A 121 -30.02 5.23 -6.92
N ASN A 122 -29.38 4.37 -6.11
CA ASN A 122 -29.52 4.39 -4.66
C ASN A 122 -29.40 5.83 -4.18
N THR A 123 -30.35 6.33 -3.40
CA THR A 123 -30.41 7.76 -2.99
C THR A 123 -29.07 8.29 -2.47
N LEU A 124 -28.24 7.42 -1.88
CA LEU A 124 -26.88 7.69 -1.44
C LEU A 124 -25.89 8.05 -2.57
N SER A 125 -25.94 7.40 -3.74
CA SER A 125 -25.07 7.74 -4.88
C SER A 125 -25.42 9.11 -5.44
N ASN A 126 -26.71 9.44 -5.54
CA ASN A 126 -27.17 10.77 -5.95
C ASN A 126 -26.76 11.86 -4.93
N ILE A 127 -26.88 11.59 -3.62
CA ILE A 127 -26.43 12.49 -2.55
C ILE A 127 -24.90 12.73 -2.60
N MET A 128 -24.09 11.68 -2.84
CA MET A 128 -22.63 11.82 -2.99
C MET A 128 -22.21 12.51 -4.28
N THR A 129 -23.05 12.49 -5.32
CA THR A 129 -22.80 13.20 -6.59
C THR A 129 -23.12 14.68 -6.48
N LEU A 130 -24.04 15.06 -5.58
CA LEU A 130 -24.36 16.45 -5.24
C LEU A 130 -23.31 17.13 -4.34
N ASN A 131 -22.34 16.38 -3.81
CA ASN A 131 -21.23 16.93 -3.02
C ASN A 131 -20.09 17.31 -3.97
N ASP A 132 -19.98 18.60 -4.31
CA ASP A 132 -19.00 19.23 -5.22
C ASP A 132 -17.51 19.11 -4.77
N ASN A 133 -17.14 18.07 -4.03
CA ASN A 133 -15.77 17.83 -3.57
C ASN A 133 -14.92 17.12 -4.65
N THR A 134 -14.95 17.64 -5.88
CA THR A 134 -14.05 17.17 -6.93
C THR A 134 -12.61 17.59 -6.61
N ILE A 135 -11.71 16.61 -6.60
CA ILE A 135 -10.30 16.84 -6.36
C ILE A 135 -9.67 17.39 -7.64
N SER A 136 -9.12 18.60 -7.57
CA SER A 136 -8.31 19.17 -8.65
C SER A 136 -6.90 18.55 -8.66
N ILE A 137 -6.75 17.40 -9.31
CA ILE A 137 -5.45 16.76 -9.58
C ILE A 137 -5.39 16.30 -11.04
N ASP A 138 -4.29 16.64 -11.71
CA ASP A 138 -4.01 16.20 -13.06
C ASP A 138 -3.97 14.67 -13.17
N ASP A 139 -4.48 14.13 -14.29
CA ASP A 139 -4.55 12.69 -14.52
C ASP A 139 -3.19 12.02 -14.51
N LYS A 140 -2.18 12.66 -15.10
CA LYS A 140 -0.81 12.11 -15.16
C LYS A 140 -0.22 12.10 -13.76
N ASP A 141 -0.31 13.21 -13.03
CA ASP A 141 0.19 13.31 -11.65
C ASP A 141 -0.50 12.32 -10.71
N CYS A 142 -1.81 12.10 -10.90
CA CYS A 142 -2.59 11.14 -10.13
C CYS A 142 -2.15 9.69 -10.45
N ARG A 143 -1.99 9.34 -11.73
CA ARG A 143 -1.50 8.01 -12.14
C ARG A 143 -0.10 7.75 -11.62
N ASP A 144 0.79 8.72 -11.70
CA ASP A 144 2.16 8.58 -11.24
C ASP A 144 2.21 8.44 -9.71
N LEU A 145 1.38 9.18 -8.98
CA LEU A 145 1.22 9.01 -7.54
C LEU A 145 0.74 7.60 -7.18
N LEU A 146 -0.33 7.12 -7.83
CA LEU A 146 -0.89 5.79 -7.58
C LEU A 146 0.11 4.67 -7.89
N LYS A 147 0.87 4.78 -9.00
CA LYS A 147 1.96 3.84 -9.32
C LYS A 147 3.04 3.82 -8.24
N LYS A 148 3.47 4.99 -7.75
CA LYS A 148 4.43 5.08 -6.64
C LYS A 148 3.88 4.44 -5.38
N MET A 149 2.60 4.66 -5.07
CA MET A 149 1.95 4.06 -3.89
C MET A 149 1.98 2.54 -3.99
N ASN A 150 1.59 1.98 -5.14
CA ASN A 150 1.61 0.53 -5.36
C ASN A 150 3.03 -0.05 -5.23
N LYS A 151 4.03 0.58 -5.86
CA LYS A 151 5.42 0.13 -5.76
C LYS A 151 5.87 0.13 -4.30
N MET A 152 5.63 1.22 -3.59
CA MET A 152 6.01 1.37 -2.19
C MET A 152 5.36 0.31 -1.30
N MET A 153 4.06 0.03 -1.48
CA MET A 153 3.36 -1.03 -0.76
C MET A 153 4.03 -2.40 -0.97
N ASN A 154 4.34 -2.76 -2.22
CA ASN A 154 4.95 -4.06 -2.51
C ASN A 154 6.34 -4.23 -1.87
N VAL A 155 7.14 -3.17 -1.86
CA VAL A 155 8.48 -3.20 -1.25
C VAL A 155 8.39 -3.20 0.28
N LEU A 156 7.59 -2.30 0.88
CA LEU A 156 7.54 -2.12 2.33
C LEU A 156 6.92 -3.32 3.08
N PHE A 157 5.94 -4.01 2.49
CA PHE A 157 5.34 -5.18 3.13
C PHE A 157 6.15 -6.48 2.98
N PHE A 158 7.19 -6.45 2.14
CA PHE A 158 8.13 -7.54 1.91
C PHE A 158 7.43 -8.91 1.79
N TRP A 159 6.56 -9.03 0.79
CA TRP A 159 5.66 -10.18 0.63
C TRP A 159 6.38 -11.52 0.47
N GLU A 160 7.56 -11.53 -0.12
CA GLU A 160 8.35 -12.75 -0.34
C GLU A 160 9.02 -13.26 0.95
N ASN A 161 9.05 -12.45 2.02
CA ASN A 161 9.61 -12.86 3.29
C ASN A 161 8.60 -13.66 4.12
N THR A 162 8.84 -14.97 4.22
CA THR A 162 8.01 -15.92 4.98
C THR A 162 8.20 -15.84 6.48
N THR A 163 9.27 -15.19 6.96
CA THR A 163 9.53 -15.02 8.41
C THR A 163 8.69 -13.92 9.03
N ILE A 164 8.26 -12.94 8.22
CA ILE A 164 7.39 -11.87 8.68
C ILE A 164 5.95 -12.40 8.67
N CYS A 165 5.28 -12.38 9.81
CA CYS A 165 3.91 -12.85 9.96
C CYS A 165 2.87 -11.73 9.74
N PHE A 166 1.58 -12.07 9.78
CA PHE A 166 0.49 -11.10 9.62
C PHE A 166 0.50 -10.01 10.68
N GLN A 167 0.67 -10.36 11.96
CA GLN A 167 0.62 -9.38 13.07
C GLN A 167 1.72 -8.32 12.96
N GLU A 168 2.90 -8.72 12.47
CA GLU A 168 4.02 -7.83 12.22
C GLU A 168 3.75 -6.87 11.05
N ARG A 169 3.14 -7.36 9.97
CA ARG A 169 2.68 -6.50 8.86
C ARG A 169 1.57 -5.55 9.30
N TYR A 170 0.64 -6.01 10.12
CA TYR A 170 -0.43 -5.19 10.67
C TYR A 170 0.12 -4.09 11.58
N SER A 171 1.00 -4.43 12.51
CA SER A 171 1.72 -3.48 13.35
C SER A 171 2.50 -2.47 12.51
N PHE A 172 3.20 -2.92 11.46
CA PHE A 172 3.89 -2.03 10.55
C PHE A 172 2.95 -1.03 9.87
N SER A 173 1.81 -1.51 9.37
CA SER A 173 0.80 -0.68 8.71
C SER A 173 0.30 0.44 9.62
N ASN A 174 -0.04 0.10 10.86
CA ASN A 174 -0.54 1.05 11.85
C ASN A 174 0.51 2.09 12.25
N ASN A 175 1.78 1.68 12.39
CA ASN A 175 2.82 2.52 12.98
C ASN A 175 3.59 3.36 11.96
N TYR A 176 3.77 2.89 10.71
CA TYR A 176 4.73 3.49 9.78
C TYR A 176 4.15 3.82 8.40
N LEU A 177 3.14 3.09 7.91
CA LEU A 177 2.68 3.21 6.52
C LEU A 177 2.33 4.66 6.15
N PHE A 178 1.58 5.34 7.02
CA PHE A 178 1.19 6.73 6.80
C PHE A 178 2.40 7.67 6.64
N ARG A 179 3.42 7.50 7.48
CA ARG A 179 4.64 8.33 7.45
C ARG A 179 5.45 8.08 6.19
N PHE A 180 5.51 6.83 5.70
CA PHE A 180 6.12 6.52 4.42
C PHE A 180 5.33 7.13 3.24
N LEU A 181 3.99 7.02 3.25
CA LEU A 181 3.12 7.65 2.24
C LEU A 181 3.31 9.16 2.16
N ASN A 182 3.45 9.84 3.29
CA ASN A 182 3.71 11.29 3.31
C ASN A 182 5.07 11.69 2.73
N ASN A 183 6.03 10.76 2.69
CA ASN A 183 7.36 10.98 2.12
C ASN A 183 7.51 10.40 0.70
N ILE A 184 6.42 9.99 0.05
CA ILE A 184 6.43 9.22 -1.21
C ILE A 184 7.23 9.87 -2.34
N ASP A 185 7.25 11.20 -2.41
CA ASP A 185 7.97 11.92 -3.47
C ASP A 185 9.51 11.79 -3.34
N ASN A 186 10.02 11.42 -2.16
CA ASN A 186 11.44 11.22 -1.87
C ASN A 186 11.82 9.72 -1.73
N MET A 187 10.89 8.80 -2.02
CA MET A 187 11.08 7.37 -1.77
C MET A 187 11.86 6.63 -2.86
N ASP A 188 12.08 7.20 -4.03
CA ASP A 188 12.59 6.46 -5.20
C ASP A 188 13.94 5.76 -4.92
N THR A 189 14.89 6.45 -4.28
CA THR A 189 16.18 5.85 -3.88
C THR A 189 15.99 4.82 -2.76
N THR A 190 15.21 5.17 -1.73
CA THR A 190 14.96 4.30 -0.58
C THR A 190 14.37 2.96 -1.01
N LEU A 191 13.42 2.99 -1.96
CA LEU A 191 12.81 1.79 -2.50
C LEU A 191 13.82 0.92 -3.26
N LYS A 192 14.72 1.52 -4.06
CA LYS A 192 15.79 0.77 -4.72
C LYS A 192 16.73 0.10 -3.72
N TYR A 193 17.12 0.81 -2.66
CA TYR A 193 17.95 0.23 -1.61
C TYR A 193 17.23 -0.93 -0.93
N LEU A 194 15.96 -0.76 -0.55
CA LEU A 194 15.18 -1.81 0.07
C LEU A 194 15.03 -3.04 -0.84
N GLU A 195 14.74 -2.86 -2.13
CA GLU A 195 14.64 -3.96 -3.09
C GLU A 195 15.93 -4.81 -3.12
N ILE A 196 17.11 -4.17 -3.18
CA ILE A 196 18.40 -4.88 -3.21
C ILE A 196 18.71 -5.54 -1.86
N ILE A 197 18.45 -4.85 -0.75
CA ILE A 197 18.68 -5.40 0.60
C ILE A 197 17.79 -6.63 0.81
N GLN A 198 16.51 -6.56 0.41
CA GLN A 198 15.56 -7.66 0.50
C GLN A 198 15.94 -8.87 -0.34
N GLU A 199 16.62 -8.65 -1.47
CA GLU A 199 17.15 -9.74 -2.32
C GLU A 199 18.41 -10.37 -1.73
N LYS A 200 19.32 -9.56 -1.16
CA LYS A 200 20.65 -10.01 -0.73
C LYS A 200 20.75 -10.47 0.72
N MET A 201 19.82 -10.05 1.57
CA MET A 201 19.93 -10.17 3.03
C MET A 201 18.68 -10.83 3.62
N ASN A 202 18.90 -11.87 4.41
CA ASN A 202 17.83 -12.51 5.18
C ASN A 202 17.58 -11.70 6.46
N MET A 203 16.34 -11.27 6.67
CA MET A 203 15.96 -10.44 7.80
C MET A 203 14.71 -11.00 8.48
N ASN A 204 14.76 -11.14 9.80
CA ASN A 204 13.54 -11.26 10.60
C ASN A 204 12.86 -9.89 10.75
N TYR A 205 11.64 -9.87 11.27
CA TYR A 205 10.88 -8.64 11.41
C TYR A 205 11.57 -7.59 12.30
N GLN A 206 12.18 -7.99 13.43
CA GLN A 206 12.82 -7.04 14.34
C GLN A 206 13.94 -6.25 13.64
N TYR A 207 14.80 -6.94 12.89
CA TYR A 207 15.86 -6.30 12.10
C TYR A 207 15.27 -5.42 10.98
N TYR A 208 14.25 -5.93 10.29
CA TYR A 208 13.59 -5.19 9.23
C TYR A 208 12.90 -3.92 9.74
N GLU A 209 12.25 -3.97 10.90
CA GLU A 209 11.60 -2.84 11.55
C GLU A 209 12.64 -1.78 11.96
N LEU A 210 13.79 -2.17 12.50
CA LEU A 210 14.89 -1.25 12.81
C LEU A 210 15.44 -0.55 11.56
N LEU A 211 15.63 -1.30 10.47
CA LEU A 211 16.03 -0.73 9.18
C LEU A 211 15.01 0.31 8.70
N LEU A 212 13.71 -0.04 8.70
CA LEU A 212 12.65 0.86 8.27
C LEU A 212 12.55 2.12 9.14
N LYS A 213 12.71 1.99 10.46
CA LYS A 213 12.76 3.13 11.39
C LYS A 213 13.87 4.10 11.04
N GLU A 214 15.10 3.61 10.85
CA GLU A 214 16.25 4.47 10.55
C GLU A 214 16.16 5.08 9.14
N LEU A 215 15.63 4.35 8.15
CA LEU A 215 15.31 4.91 6.82
C LEU A 215 14.26 6.03 6.92
N LEU A 216 13.22 5.84 7.73
CA LEU A 216 12.17 6.85 7.91
C LEU A 216 12.71 8.12 8.58
N ILE A 217 13.57 7.98 9.61
CA ILE A 217 14.27 9.12 10.23
C ILE A 217 15.11 9.86 9.18
N LYS A 218 15.79 9.13 8.29
CA LYS A 218 16.60 9.74 7.23
C LYS A 218 15.74 10.48 6.20
N LEU A 219 14.55 9.98 5.89
CA LEU A 219 13.60 10.62 4.98
C LEU A 219 13.04 11.91 5.58
N GLU A 220 12.61 11.87 6.84
CA GLU A 220 12.01 13.01 7.52
C GLU A 220 13.00 14.13 7.84
N SER A 221 14.29 13.79 8.05
CA SER A 221 15.34 14.78 8.28
C SER A 221 15.76 15.55 7.02
N LYS A 222 15.54 15.01 5.81
CA LYS A 222 15.93 15.65 4.55
C LYS A 222 14.78 16.53 3.99
N ARG A 223 14.84 17.84 4.25
CA ARG A 223 13.90 18.85 3.70
C ARG A 223 14.08 19.16 2.20
N LYS A 224 14.97 18.49 1.46
CA LYS A 224 15.20 18.70 0.02
C LYS A 224 15.31 17.37 -0.72
N LYS A 225 14.78 17.34 -1.95
CA LYS A 225 14.86 16.22 -2.91
C LYS A 225 16.25 15.60 -2.84
N ILE A 226 16.30 14.29 -2.63
CA ILE A 226 17.50 13.51 -2.89
C ILE A 226 17.77 13.70 -4.39
N ASP A 227 18.86 14.39 -4.74
CA ASP A 227 19.40 14.33 -6.09
C ASP A 227 19.48 12.87 -6.47
N ALA A 228 18.90 12.52 -7.62
CA ALA A 228 18.78 11.12 -8.06
C ALA A 228 20.14 10.43 -7.90
N ILE A 229 20.27 9.58 -6.88
CA ILE A 229 21.50 8.86 -6.63
C ILE A 229 21.77 8.04 -7.88
N SER A 230 22.91 8.30 -8.51
CA SER A 230 23.30 7.66 -9.77
C SER A 230 23.25 6.14 -9.59
N ASN A 231 22.76 5.43 -10.61
CA ASN A 231 22.80 3.97 -10.60
C ASN A 231 24.25 3.46 -10.38
N GLU A 232 25.28 4.23 -10.76
CA GLU A 232 26.68 3.93 -10.44
C GLU A 232 26.94 3.82 -8.94
N PHE A 233 26.35 4.69 -8.13
CA PHE A 233 26.57 4.65 -6.67
C PHE A 233 25.92 3.41 -6.04
N ILE A 234 24.77 2.99 -6.56
CA ILE A 234 24.13 1.73 -6.18
C ILE A 234 25.02 0.56 -6.58
N LEU A 235 25.54 0.56 -7.81
CA LEU A 235 26.46 -0.45 -8.30
C LEU A 235 27.71 -0.57 -7.42
N THR A 236 28.33 0.56 -7.07
CA THR A 236 29.49 0.58 -6.21
C THR A 236 29.16 0.00 -4.83
N LYS A 237 28.15 0.52 -4.13
CA LYS A 237 27.86 0.07 -2.75
C LYS A 237 27.41 -1.38 -2.65
N PHE A 238 26.55 -1.84 -3.55
CA PHE A 238 25.92 -3.14 -3.41
C PHE A 238 26.59 -4.25 -4.20
N TYR A 239 27.40 -3.95 -5.21
CA TYR A 239 28.02 -4.96 -6.06
C TYR A 239 29.54 -4.91 -6.05
N ILE A 240 30.17 -3.72 -6.03
CA ILE A 240 31.64 -3.61 -5.89
C ILE A 240 32.05 -3.79 -4.43
N ASP A 241 31.40 -3.06 -3.53
CA ASP A 241 31.67 -3.05 -2.09
C ASP A 241 30.75 -4.03 -1.33
N GLU A 242 30.33 -5.14 -1.95
CA GLU A 242 29.36 -6.07 -1.35
C GLU A 242 29.81 -6.59 0.03
N HIS A 243 31.11 -6.90 0.18
CA HIS A 243 31.66 -7.33 1.47
C HIS A 243 31.46 -6.26 2.55
N ILE A 244 31.74 -4.99 2.24
CA ILE A 244 31.59 -3.87 3.17
C ILE A 244 30.12 -3.66 3.51
N CYS A 245 29.23 -3.79 2.52
CA CYS A 245 27.79 -3.71 2.71
C CYS A 245 27.29 -4.79 3.69
N ARG A 246 27.69 -6.05 3.49
CA ARG A 246 27.34 -7.16 4.38
C ARG A 246 27.91 -6.97 5.77
N GLU A 247 29.19 -6.62 5.89
CA GLU A 247 29.83 -6.37 7.19
C GLU A 247 29.11 -5.28 7.97
N LYS A 248 28.79 -4.14 7.33
CA LYS A 248 28.05 -3.04 7.99
C LYS A 248 26.63 -3.43 8.38
N PHE A 249 25.99 -4.29 7.59
CA PHE A 249 24.67 -4.80 7.90
C PHE A 249 24.70 -5.76 9.09
N ASP A 250 25.64 -6.72 9.08
CA ASP A 250 25.79 -7.77 10.09
C ASP A 250 26.28 -7.24 11.43
N ASN A 251 27.02 -6.13 11.44
CA ASN A 251 27.40 -5.39 12.64
C ASN A 251 26.19 -4.91 13.47
N GLY A 252 24.98 -4.95 12.91
CA GLY A 252 23.72 -4.74 13.63
C GLY A 252 23.38 -3.28 13.96
N ASN A 253 24.31 -2.34 13.72
CA ASN A 253 24.04 -0.91 13.86
C ASN A 253 23.33 -0.35 12.62
N MET A 254 22.01 -0.52 12.57
CA MET A 254 21.17 -0.08 11.44
C MET A 254 21.27 1.42 11.17
N ARG A 255 21.53 2.24 12.20
CA ARG A 255 21.74 3.68 12.02
C ARG A 255 23.00 3.98 11.22
N GLU A 256 24.11 3.33 11.57
CA GLU A 256 25.36 3.47 10.83
C GLU A 256 25.24 2.92 9.41
N PHE A 257 24.56 1.80 9.24
CA PHE A 257 24.29 1.22 7.93
C PHE A 257 23.48 2.17 7.05
N VAL A 258 22.35 2.70 7.54
CA VAL A 258 21.54 3.68 6.79
C VAL A 258 22.33 4.95 6.52
N ASN A 259 23.12 5.46 7.47
CA ASN A 259 23.97 6.62 7.19
C ASN A 259 25.00 6.33 6.10
N TRP A 260 25.62 5.15 6.11
CA TRP A 260 26.53 4.74 5.06
C TRP A 260 25.81 4.61 3.70
N LEU A 261 24.55 4.17 3.63
CA LEU A 261 23.83 4.10 2.37
C LEU A 261 23.65 5.46 1.69
N TYR A 262 23.45 6.52 2.47
CA TYR A 262 23.19 7.88 1.94
C TYR A 262 24.41 8.81 1.94
N ASN A 263 25.58 8.31 2.30
CA ASN A 263 26.87 9.01 2.26
C ASN A 263 27.75 8.43 1.15
#